data_AF-A0A956DQP9-F1
#
_entry.id   AF-A0A956DQP9-F1
#
_cell.length_a   1.000
_cell.length_b   1.000
_cell.length_c   1.000
_cell.angle_alpha   90.00
_cell.angle_beta   90.00
_cell.angle_gamma   90.00
#
_symmetry.space_group_name_H-M   'P 1'
#
loop_
_entity.id
_entity.type
_entity.pdbx_description
1 polymer ?
#
loop_
_entity_poly.entity_id
_entity_poly.type
_entity_poly.pdbx_seq_one_letter_code
_entity_poly.pdbx_strand_id
1 'polypeptide(L)'
;MVRRLALHALSLGAARGSVAAAEAALAGHDPLVRWLARKRVAASLVRAERLTLVDDEALRCRIAACVLLGKLPEAKYDDREGIAAEVDPLLAEVKPPGKRPIVTLVATLVMLTLVVAPPALWLWLRPFDPLRAPVGAILGDDVPSYLVAMLNGDATKRDEARARVTGEAAAQALGSEGVTALGELLDAAQALREAGDEELADRSRLYADKAAAFDETLQRGGHPFFLDADIWTVSQRVTPVLLSFYIERESEAVSGSEKVRALRLWRLDSLNLKQSYLGYTRRDTPAALVLLDQIESQLVRFVLPALAEGEAMWLVDEETRAKAPGWATELGAEAAATVRRLHLDPGTSVFDEPTRQALTRVGALLARRRALIMSWRTSMAAHRQQLRIPTRLIPRGDYSDELHLFVPTAELVEWDELHDGLLDRENLAAFLAIREHYADATERHEIQHRLDYGVEGGLKMPATIAKHLGVGPGETPAPQTRPARARDELSAYLASLAQSRLSPQIGLTVLQSFIFDAQASGGAYSYAALAALEGIAQELGIDVDAVLGTRRIERPAVARLLSMVVKKDEAALREAASAAYERAFGRSLPEVAVEIRRQNARWRH
;
A
#
# COMPACT_ATOMS: atom_id res chain seq x y z
N MET A 1 -39.18 3.08 -36.20
CA MET A 1 -40.02 1.87 -36.06
C MET A 1 -41.22 2.10 -35.15
N VAL A 2 -41.03 2.43 -33.86
CA VAL A 2 -42.10 2.62 -32.85
C VAL A 2 -43.21 3.60 -33.31
N ARG A 3 -42.86 4.79 -33.83
CA ARG A 3 -43.85 5.78 -34.30
C ARG A 3 -44.73 5.23 -35.43
N ARG A 4 -44.14 4.52 -36.41
CA ARG A 4 -44.86 3.90 -37.52
C ARG A 4 -45.78 2.77 -37.05
N LEU A 5 -45.32 1.96 -36.09
CA LEU A 5 -46.17 0.91 -35.49
C LEU A 5 -47.37 1.50 -34.74
N ALA A 6 -47.15 2.56 -33.95
CA ALA A 6 -48.22 3.24 -33.24
C ALA A 6 -49.22 3.92 -34.19
N LEU A 7 -48.75 4.52 -35.30
CA LEU A 7 -49.62 5.06 -36.35
C LEU A 7 -50.44 3.96 -37.05
N HIS A 8 -49.82 2.82 -37.37
CA HIS A 8 -50.51 1.68 -37.96
C HIS A 8 -51.56 1.07 -37.03
N ALA A 9 -51.27 1.03 -35.73
CA ALA A 9 -52.24 0.61 -34.72
C ALA A 9 -53.44 1.56 -34.66
N LEU A 10 -53.19 2.88 -34.60
CA LEU A 10 -54.27 3.88 -34.60
C LEU A 10 -55.09 3.86 -35.90
N SER A 11 -54.47 3.59 -37.05
CA SER A 11 -55.22 3.45 -38.31
C SER A 11 -56.14 2.23 -38.31
N LEU A 12 -55.69 1.10 -37.78
CA LEU A 12 -56.54 -0.09 -37.60
C LEU A 12 -57.65 0.15 -36.57
N GLY A 13 -57.38 0.91 -35.51
CA GLY A 13 -58.39 1.33 -34.53
C GLY A 13 -59.47 2.21 -35.14
N ALA A 14 -59.08 3.20 -35.96
CA ALA A 14 -59.99 4.07 -36.68
C ALA A 14 -60.85 3.30 -37.68
N ALA A 15 -60.24 2.42 -38.47
CA ALA A 15 -60.94 1.62 -39.49
C ALA A 15 -61.92 0.61 -38.89
N ARG A 16 -61.62 0.07 -37.70
CA ARG A 16 -62.47 -0.92 -37.00
C ARG A 16 -63.39 -0.30 -35.95
N GLY A 17 -63.32 1.01 -35.79
CA GLY A 17 -64.09 1.77 -34.81
C GLY A 17 -63.86 1.37 -33.36
N SER A 18 -62.66 0.93 -32.99
CA SER A 18 -62.36 0.60 -31.60
C SER A 18 -60.90 0.78 -31.18
N VAL A 19 -60.69 1.30 -29.97
CA VAL A 19 -59.38 1.38 -29.32
C VAL A 19 -58.78 -0.01 -29.08
N ALA A 20 -59.62 -1.01 -28.76
CA ALA A 20 -59.17 -2.38 -28.56
C ALA A 20 -58.52 -2.97 -29.82
N ALA A 21 -59.00 -2.57 -31.01
CA ALA A 21 -58.41 -2.98 -32.28
C ALA A 21 -57.03 -2.36 -32.51
N ALA A 22 -56.81 -1.12 -32.06
CA ALA A 22 -55.48 -0.50 -32.08
C ALA A 22 -54.51 -1.22 -31.15
N GLU A 23 -54.94 -1.61 -29.95
CA GLU A 23 -54.10 -2.38 -29.04
C GLU A 23 -53.77 -3.78 -29.59
N ALA A 24 -54.75 -4.45 -30.18
CA ALA A 24 -54.57 -5.77 -30.81
C ALA A 24 -53.59 -5.71 -31.99
N ALA A 25 -53.55 -4.60 -32.75
CA ALA A 25 -52.61 -4.41 -33.84
C ALA A 25 -51.13 -4.36 -33.40
N LEU A 26 -50.86 -4.10 -32.12
CA LEU A 26 -49.51 -4.15 -31.55
C LEU A 26 -49.09 -5.60 -31.21
N ALA A 27 -50.00 -6.57 -31.26
CA ALA A 27 -49.71 -7.97 -30.98
C ALA A 27 -48.84 -8.59 -32.08
N GLY A 28 -47.90 -9.46 -31.69
CA GLY A 28 -46.98 -10.13 -32.62
C GLY A 28 -45.80 -9.28 -33.08
N HIS A 29 -45.58 -8.11 -32.48
CA HIS A 29 -44.33 -7.36 -32.58
C HIS A 29 -43.41 -7.64 -31.40
N ASP A 30 -42.12 -7.38 -31.61
CA ASP A 30 -41.06 -7.40 -30.61
C ASP A 30 -41.51 -6.78 -29.26
N PRO A 31 -41.33 -7.45 -28.10
CA PRO A 31 -41.91 -7.02 -26.82
C PRO A 31 -41.56 -5.58 -26.43
N LEU A 32 -40.33 -5.14 -26.67
CA LEU A 32 -39.89 -3.78 -26.36
C LEU A 32 -40.52 -2.76 -27.31
N VAL A 33 -40.50 -3.03 -28.61
CA VAL A 33 -41.14 -2.17 -29.62
C VAL A 33 -42.64 -2.08 -29.37
N ARG A 34 -43.30 -3.18 -29.00
CA ARG A 34 -44.71 -3.26 -28.61
C ARG A 34 -44.97 -2.39 -27.38
N TRP A 35 -44.19 -2.52 -26.33
CA TRP A 35 -44.36 -1.73 -25.10
C TRP A 35 -44.21 -0.23 -25.37
N LEU A 36 -43.18 0.19 -26.11
CA LEU A 36 -42.97 1.59 -26.49
C LEU A 36 -44.10 2.12 -27.39
N ALA A 37 -44.57 1.32 -28.34
CA ALA A 37 -45.67 1.71 -29.22
C ALA A 37 -46.97 1.84 -28.45
N ARG A 38 -47.26 0.92 -27.52
CA ARG A 38 -48.45 0.97 -26.65
C ARG A 38 -48.46 2.23 -25.80
N LYS A 39 -47.34 2.60 -25.19
CA LYS A 39 -47.20 3.86 -24.44
C LYS A 39 -47.52 5.08 -25.30
N ARG A 40 -47.06 5.10 -26.56
CA ARG A 40 -47.34 6.21 -27.48
C ARG A 40 -48.80 6.25 -27.93
N VAL A 41 -49.40 5.10 -28.25
CA VAL A 41 -50.83 4.99 -28.58
C VAL A 41 -51.69 5.50 -27.41
N ALA A 42 -51.43 5.02 -26.19
CA ALA A 42 -52.15 5.46 -25.01
C ALA A 42 -52.02 6.98 -24.76
N ALA A 43 -50.79 7.52 -24.84
CA ALA A 43 -50.57 8.95 -24.66
C ALA A 43 -51.28 9.81 -25.72
N SER A 44 -51.34 9.36 -26.97
CA SER A 44 -52.07 10.05 -28.04
C SER A 44 -53.58 9.98 -27.86
N LEU A 45 -54.12 8.84 -27.41
CA LEU A 45 -55.57 8.68 -27.15
C LEU A 45 -56.04 9.58 -26.01
N VAL A 46 -55.28 9.69 -24.91
CA VAL A 46 -55.60 10.61 -23.80
C VAL A 46 -55.61 12.07 -24.26
N ARG A 47 -54.74 12.45 -25.22
CA ARG A 47 -54.76 13.79 -25.80
C ARG A 47 -55.96 13.99 -26.71
N ALA A 48 -56.30 13.00 -27.53
CA ALA A 48 -57.46 13.05 -28.42
C ALA A 48 -58.78 13.17 -27.64
N GLU A 49 -58.91 12.45 -26.53
CA GLU A 49 -60.07 12.51 -25.62
C GLU A 49 -60.31 13.91 -25.05
N ARG A 50 -59.24 14.72 -24.87
CA ARG A 50 -59.38 16.11 -24.42
C ARG A 50 -59.76 17.09 -25.52
N LEU A 51 -59.67 16.69 -26.79
CA LEU A 51 -59.88 17.54 -27.95
C LEU A 51 -61.29 17.41 -28.55
N THR A 52 -62.00 16.30 -28.31
CA THR A 52 -63.38 16.09 -28.78
C THR A 52 -64.31 15.81 -27.61
N LEU A 53 -65.56 16.28 -27.70
CA LEU A 53 -66.63 15.99 -26.74
C LEU A 53 -67.46 14.76 -27.15
N VAL A 54 -67.19 14.19 -28.32
CA VAL A 54 -67.94 13.09 -28.90
C VAL A 54 -67.36 11.76 -28.43
N ASP A 55 -68.19 10.95 -27.77
CA ASP A 55 -67.81 9.58 -27.36
C ASP A 55 -67.88 8.61 -28.55
N ASP A 56 -66.89 8.71 -29.44
CA ASP A 56 -66.72 7.84 -30.61
C ASP A 56 -65.26 7.37 -30.67
N GLU A 57 -65.03 6.06 -30.51
CA GLU A 57 -63.69 5.48 -30.49
C GLU A 57 -62.97 5.60 -31.84
N ALA A 58 -63.70 5.57 -32.97
CA ALA A 58 -63.13 5.69 -34.31
C ALA A 58 -62.59 7.11 -34.52
N LEU A 59 -63.38 8.11 -34.13
CA LEU A 59 -63.00 9.51 -34.15
C LEU A 59 -61.80 9.77 -33.23
N ARG A 60 -61.82 9.23 -32.00
CA ARG A 60 -60.69 9.33 -31.06
C ARG A 60 -59.40 8.73 -31.63
N CYS A 61 -59.46 7.59 -32.33
CA CYS A 61 -58.29 7.01 -32.99
C CYS A 61 -57.74 7.90 -34.12
N ARG A 62 -58.60 8.55 -34.91
CA ARG A 62 -58.18 9.49 -35.98
C ARG A 62 -57.49 10.72 -35.42
N ILE A 63 -58.08 11.36 -34.41
CA ILE A 63 -57.48 12.52 -33.73
C ILE A 63 -56.16 12.12 -33.06
N ALA A 64 -56.09 10.95 -32.42
CA ALA A 64 -54.86 10.44 -31.81
C ALA A 64 -53.76 10.22 -32.85
N ALA A 65 -54.10 9.78 -34.07
CA ALA A 65 -53.14 9.63 -35.15
C ALA A 65 -52.63 10.99 -35.67
N CYS A 66 -53.50 12.00 -35.78
CA CYS A 66 -53.14 13.40 -36.06
C CYS A 66 -52.16 13.96 -35.02
N VAL A 67 -52.45 13.77 -33.73
CA VAL A 67 -51.56 14.15 -32.63
C VAL A 67 -50.20 13.45 -32.77
N LEU A 68 -50.17 12.17 -33.14
CA LEU A 68 -48.94 11.41 -33.33
C LEU A 68 -48.17 11.82 -34.61
N LEU A 69 -48.86 12.32 -35.64
CA LEU A 69 -48.28 12.93 -36.84
C LEU A 69 -47.77 14.36 -36.58
N GLY A 70 -48.28 15.03 -35.55
CA GLY A 70 -48.01 16.43 -35.27
C GLY A 70 -48.76 17.38 -36.21
N LYS A 71 -49.89 16.94 -36.76
CA LYS A 71 -50.76 17.70 -37.66
C LYS A 71 -52.17 17.64 -37.09
N LEU A 72 -52.64 18.73 -36.49
CA LEU A 72 -54.02 18.82 -36.02
C LEU A 72 -54.94 19.04 -37.23
N PRO A 73 -56.12 18.42 -37.25
CA PRO A 73 -57.06 18.58 -38.35
C PRO A 73 -57.63 20.00 -38.40
N GLU A 74 -57.95 20.47 -39.61
CA GLU A 74 -58.65 21.74 -39.82
C GLU A 74 -60.14 21.62 -39.53
N ALA A 75 -60.72 20.43 -39.73
CA ALA A 75 -62.09 20.13 -39.34
C ALA A 75 -62.28 20.27 -37.83
N LYS A 76 -63.49 20.69 -37.41
CA LYS A 76 -63.83 20.74 -35.98
C LYS A 76 -63.73 19.34 -35.39
N TYR A 77 -63.18 19.21 -34.18
CA TYR A 77 -62.93 17.90 -33.56
C TYR A 77 -64.19 17.04 -33.37
N ASP A 78 -65.38 17.64 -33.38
CA ASP A 78 -66.66 16.94 -33.26
C ASP A 78 -67.32 16.62 -34.62
N ASP A 79 -66.74 17.09 -35.74
CA ASP A 79 -67.17 16.81 -37.10
C ASP A 79 -66.59 15.47 -37.58
N ARG A 80 -67.33 14.38 -37.32
CA ARG A 80 -66.90 13.01 -37.65
C ARG A 80 -66.54 12.83 -39.12
N GLU A 81 -67.34 13.40 -40.02
CA GLU A 81 -67.17 13.24 -41.46
C GLU A 81 -66.02 14.11 -41.98
N GLY A 82 -65.89 15.35 -41.49
CA GLY A 82 -64.76 16.23 -41.81
C GLY A 82 -63.42 15.64 -41.37
N ILE A 83 -63.34 15.12 -40.14
CA ILE A 83 -62.13 14.48 -39.62
C ILE A 83 -61.82 13.19 -40.39
N ALA A 84 -62.82 12.38 -40.75
CA ALA A 84 -62.60 11.18 -41.56
C ALA A 84 -62.05 11.52 -42.95
N ALA A 85 -62.63 12.53 -43.62
CA ALA A 85 -62.20 12.96 -44.95
C ALA A 85 -60.75 13.48 -44.97
N GLU A 86 -60.32 14.17 -43.91
CA GLU A 86 -58.96 14.70 -43.79
C GLU A 86 -57.93 13.63 -43.39
N VAL A 87 -58.29 12.73 -42.47
CA VAL A 87 -57.34 11.85 -41.80
C VAL A 87 -57.21 10.48 -42.48
N ASP A 88 -58.30 9.92 -43.02
CA ASP A 88 -58.28 8.59 -43.62
C ASP A 88 -57.29 8.46 -44.81
N PRO A 89 -57.10 9.47 -45.69
CA PRO A 89 -56.06 9.43 -46.71
C PRO A 89 -54.64 9.34 -46.12
N LEU A 90 -54.36 10.03 -45.02
CA LEU A 90 -53.07 10.01 -44.35
C LEU A 90 -52.79 8.65 -43.67
N LEU A 91 -53.85 7.99 -43.19
CA LEU A 91 -53.76 6.69 -42.55
C LEU A 91 -53.67 5.52 -43.53
N ALA A 92 -54.23 5.66 -44.73
CA ALA A 92 -54.18 4.65 -45.79
C ALA A 92 -52.74 4.33 -46.24
N GLU A 93 -51.82 5.29 -46.13
CA GLU A 93 -50.42 5.11 -46.52
C GLU A 93 -49.57 4.39 -45.45
N VAL A 94 -50.09 4.20 -44.24
CA VAL A 94 -49.33 3.67 -43.10
C VAL A 94 -49.24 2.15 -43.15
N LYS A 95 -48.16 1.64 -43.76
CA LYS A 95 -47.83 0.21 -43.78
C LYS A 95 -47.29 -0.30 -42.43
N PRO A 96 -47.60 -1.54 -42.02
CA PRO A 96 -47.03 -2.13 -40.82
C PRO A 96 -45.50 -2.24 -40.94
N PRO A 97 -44.74 -1.88 -39.90
CA PRO A 97 -43.31 -2.16 -39.90
C PRO A 97 -43.06 -3.68 -39.88
N GLY A 98 -42.02 -4.14 -40.58
CA GLY A 98 -41.67 -5.56 -40.62
C GLY A 98 -41.42 -6.14 -39.22
N LYS A 99 -41.88 -7.37 -39.00
CA LYS A 99 -41.68 -8.14 -37.76
C LYS A 99 -40.27 -8.74 -37.74
N ARG A 100 -39.25 -7.96 -37.39
CA ARG A 100 -37.89 -8.48 -37.17
C ARG A 100 -37.52 -8.35 -35.69
N PRO A 101 -37.18 -9.46 -34.98
CA PRO A 101 -36.85 -9.46 -33.54
C PRO A 101 -35.43 -8.92 -33.24
N ILE A 102 -34.81 -8.18 -34.17
CA ILE A 102 -33.43 -7.70 -34.06
C ILE A 102 -33.29 -6.69 -32.91
N VAL A 103 -34.35 -5.94 -32.58
CA VAL A 103 -34.29 -4.86 -31.59
C VAL A 103 -34.18 -5.41 -30.17
N THR A 104 -34.97 -6.41 -29.76
CA THR A 104 -34.81 -7.04 -28.44
C THR A 104 -33.48 -7.75 -28.31
N LEU A 105 -33.03 -8.49 -29.34
CA LEU A 105 -31.75 -9.20 -29.29
C LEU A 105 -30.57 -8.24 -29.08
N VAL A 106 -30.53 -7.13 -29.83
CA VAL A 106 -29.49 -6.10 -29.68
C VAL A 106 -29.59 -5.41 -28.32
N ALA A 107 -30.80 -5.07 -27.86
CA ALA A 107 -31.00 -4.44 -26.56
C ALA A 107 -30.57 -5.35 -25.39
N THR A 108 -30.86 -6.64 -25.46
CA THR A 108 -30.44 -7.64 -24.47
C THR A 108 -28.91 -7.80 -24.47
N LEU A 109 -28.28 -7.85 -25.65
CA LEU A 109 -26.82 -7.95 -25.75
C LEU A 109 -26.13 -6.71 -25.18
N VAL A 110 -26.64 -5.51 -25.48
CA VAL A 110 -26.14 -4.25 -24.94
C VAL A 110 -26.33 -4.19 -23.42
N MET A 111 -27.50 -4.56 -22.89
CA MET A 111 -27.74 -4.64 -21.44
C MET A 111 -26.82 -5.65 -20.76
N LEU A 112 -26.66 -6.85 -21.32
CA LEU A 112 -25.75 -7.86 -20.77
C LEU A 112 -24.31 -7.36 -20.75
N THR A 113 -23.88 -6.66 -21.81
CA THR A 113 -22.55 -6.05 -21.88
C THR A 113 -22.41 -4.94 -20.84
N LEU A 114 -23.40 -4.06 -20.69
CA LEU A 114 -23.39 -2.98 -19.71
C LEU A 114 -23.51 -3.46 -18.26
N VAL A 115 -24.07 -4.65 -18.01
CA VAL A 115 -24.20 -5.20 -16.65
C VAL A 115 -23.00 -6.07 -16.28
N VAL A 116 -22.46 -6.86 -17.21
CA VAL A 116 -21.37 -7.81 -16.93
C VAL A 116 -19.99 -7.21 -17.17
N ALA A 117 -19.82 -6.35 -18.18
CA ALA A 117 -18.52 -5.78 -18.49
C ALA A 117 -17.99 -4.85 -17.39
N PRO A 118 -18.78 -3.97 -16.74
CA PRO A 118 -18.22 -3.10 -15.71
C PRO A 118 -17.71 -3.85 -14.47
N PRO A 119 -18.43 -4.85 -13.89
CA PRO A 119 -17.88 -5.64 -12.78
C PRO A 119 -16.65 -6.46 -13.17
N ALA A 120 -16.64 -7.06 -14.36
CA ALA A 120 -15.50 -7.84 -14.85
C ALA A 120 -14.29 -6.95 -15.13
N LEU A 121 -14.51 -5.79 -15.76
CA LEU A 121 -13.49 -4.78 -16.00
C LEU A 121 -12.99 -4.21 -14.68
N TRP A 122 -13.88 -3.92 -13.74
CA TRP A 122 -13.50 -3.44 -12.43
C TRP A 122 -12.66 -4.48 -11.68
N LEU A 123 -13.09 -5.76 -11.63
CA LEU A 123 -12.31 -6.86 -11.07
C LEU A 123 -10.92 -7.01 -11.73
N TRP A 124 -10.83 -6.79 -13.04
CA TRP A 124 -9.57 -6.85 -13.78
C TRP A 124 -8.67 -5.64 -13.56
N LEU A 125 -9.26 -4.46 -13.35
CA LEU A 125 -8.57 -3.23 -13.04
C LEU A 125 -8.29 -3.06 -11.54
N ARG A 126 -8.87 -3.91 -10.68
CA ARG A 126 -8.65 -3.85 -9.25
C ARG A 126 -7.15 -4.06 -8.97
N PRO A 127 -6.56 -3.19 -8.13
CA PRO A 127 -5.22 -3.40 -7.58
C PRO A 127 -5.05 -4.83 -7.03
N PHE A 128 -3.87 -5.42 -7.27
CA PHE A 128 -3.52 -6.72 -6.71
C PHE A 128 -3.38 -6.60 -5.19
N ASP A 129 -4.11 -7.45 -4.47
CA ASP A 129 -4.09 -7.54 -3.01
C ASP A 129 -3.79 -9.00 -2.59
N PRO A 130 -2.62 -9.29 -2.00
CA PRO A 130 -2.25 -10.63 -1.56
C PRO A 130 -3.20 -11.19 -0.49
N LEU A 131 -3.89 -10.35 0.30
CA LEU A 131 -4.85 -10.83 1.30
C LEU A 131 -6.11 -11.45 0.67
N ARG A 132 -6.40 -11.13 -0.60
CA ARG A 132 -7.50 -11.77 -1.35
C ARG A 132 -7.11 -13.11 -1.96
N ALA A 133 -5.82 -13.42 -2.03
CA ALA A 133 -5.38 -14.76 -2.42
C ALA A 133 -5.68 -15.74 -1.27
N PRO A 134 -6.13 -16.97 -1.55
CA PRO A 134 -6.48 -17.93 -0.50
C PRO A 134 -5.38 -18.14 0.55
N VAL A 135 -4.12 -18.29 0.10
CA VAL A 135 -2.96 -18.42 0.99
C VAL A 135 -2.74 -17.14 1.82
N GLY A 136 -2.88 -15.97 1.21
CA GLY A 136 -2.69 -14.71 1.90
C GLY A 136 -3.77 -14.42 2.94
N ALA A 137 -5.02 -14.83 2.71
CA ALA A 137 -6.09 -14.75 3.71
C ALA A 137 -5.79 -15.65 4.93
N ILE A 138 -5.35 -16.88 4.69
CA ILE A 138 -4.98 -17.81 5.78
C ILE A 138 -3.83 -17.25 6.61
N LEU A 139 -2.78 -16.76 5.95
CA LEU A 139 -1.60 -16.23 6.63
C LEU A 139 -1.85 -14.87 7.28
N GLY A 140 -2.66 -14.00 6.66
CA GLY A 140 -2.91 -12.64 7.11
C GLY A 140 -4.01 -12.49 8.16
N ASP A 141 -5.00 -13.39 8.18
CA ASP A 141 -6.16 -13.31 9.07
C ASP A 141 -6.25 -14.50 10.04
N ASP A 142 -6.20 -15.73 9.54
CA ASP A 142 -6.47 -16.92 10.36
C ASP A 142 -5.29 -17.30 11.27
N VAL A 143 -4.04 -17.23 10.77
CA VAL A 143 -2.84 -17.47 11.60
C VAL A 143 -2.72 -16.44 12.73
N PRO A 144 -2.87 -15.12 12.48
CA PRO A 144 -2.91 -14.13 13.56
C PRO A 144 -4.06 -14.36 14.54
N SER A 145 -5.24 -14.76 14.07
CA SER A 145 -6.38 -15.11 14.93
C SER A 145 -6.04 -16.27 15.87
N TYR A 146 -5.37 -17.31 15.37
CA TYR A 146 -4.88 -18.42 16.19
C TYR A 146 -3.89 -17.94 17.25
N LEU A 147 -2.88 -17.14 16.85
CA LEU A 147 -1.88 -16.63 17.78
C LEU A 147 -2.51 -15.77 18.88
N VAL A 148 -3.41 -14.85 18.53
CA VAL A 148 -4.10 -14.00 19.51
C VAL A 148 -4.93 -14.85 20.47
N ALA A 149 -5.69 -15.84 19.98
CA ALA A 149 -6.47 -16.73 20.83
C ALA A 149 -5.58 -17.57 21.76
N MET A 150 -4.48 -18.11 21.25
CA MET A 150 -3.48 -18.85 22.02
C MET A 150 -2.86 -17.98 23.12
N LEU A 151 -2.45 -16.74 22.80
CA LEU A 151 -1.83 -15.83 23.77
C LEU A 151 -2.82 -15.36 24.85
N ASN A 152 -4.10 -15.23 24.50
CA ASN A 152 -5.17 -14.91 25.44
C ASN A 152 -5.62 -16.13 26.27
N GLY A 153 -5.17 -17.35 25.95
CA GLY A 153 -5.62 -18.58 26.61
C GLY A 153 -7.07 -18.97 26.27
N ASP A 154 -7.61 -18.47 25.15
CA ASP A 154 -8.97 -18.78 24.69
C ASP A 154 -8.95 -20.05 23.84
N ALA A 155 -9.05 -21.21 24.50
CA ALA A 155 -8.96 -22.51 23.86
C ALA A 155 -10.01 -22.70 22.74
N THR A 156 -11.25 -22.26 22.96
CA THR A 156 -12.33 -22.36 21.97
C THR A 156 -11.98 -21.59 20.69
N LYS A 157 -11.62 -20.31 20.81
CA LYS A 157 -11.25 -19.51 19.63
C LYS A 157 -9.97 -20.00 18.96
N ARG A 158 -9.02 -20.52 19.74
CA ARG A 158 -7.79 -21.11 19.23
C ARG A 158 -8.11 -22.34 18.39
N ASP A 159 -8.94 -23.24 18.88
CA ASP A 159 -9.29 -24.49 18.19
C ASP A 159 -10.14 -24.20 16.94
N GLU A 160 -11.04 -23.20 17.00
CA GLU A 160 -11.78 -22.70 15.83
C GLU A 160 -10.84 -22.10 14.77
N ALA A 161 -9.88 -21.27 15.18
CA ALA A 161 -8.89 -20.70 14.26
C ALA A 161 -7.98 -21.79 13.68
N ARG A 162 -7.58 -22.78 14.50
CA ARG A 162 -6.82 -23.95 14.05
C ARG A 162 -7.56 -24.75 12.99
N ALA A 163 -8.87 -24.96 13.17
CA ALA A 163 -9.70 -25.65 12.20
C ALA A 163 -9.80 -24.90 10.86
N ARG A 164 -9.75 -23.56 10.86
CA ARG A 164 -9.73 -22.76 9.62
C ARG A 164 -8.40 -22.89 8.87
N VAL A 165 -7.27 -22.75 9.57
CA VAL A 165 -5.92 -22.86 8.96
C VAL A 165 -5.53 -24.28 8.55
N THR A 166 -6.22 -25.31 9.05
CA THR A 166 -5.98 -26.73 8.69
C THR A 166 -7.14 -27.41 7.96
N GLY A 167 -8.22 -26.67 7.66
CA GLY A 167 -9.42 -27.19 7.02
C GLY A 167 -9.29 -27.39 5.51
N GLU A 168 -10.40 -27.79 4.88
CA GLU A 168 -10.44 -28.08 3.44
C GLU A 168 -10.05 -26.88 2.57
N ALA A 169 -10.51 -25.67 2.91
CA ALA A 169 -10.14 -24.44 2.20
C ALA A 169 -8.63 -24.17 2.27
N ALA A 170 -8.00 -24.42 3.43
CA ALA A 170 -6.56 -24.31 3.57
C ALA A 170 -5.82 -25.39 2.78
N ALA A 171 -6.33 -26.62 2.75
CA ALA A 171 -5.74 -27.70 1.96
C ALA A 171 -5.81 -27.42 0.45
N GLN A 172 -6.88 -26.79 -0.02
CA GLN A 172 -6.99 -26.32 -1.40
C GLN A 172 -6.01 -25.18 -1.72
N ALA A 173 -5.74 -24.30 -0.75
CA ALA A 173 -4.87 -23.14 -0.93
C ALA A 173 -3.37 -23.47 -0.83
N LEU A 174 -2.97 -24.24 0.19
CA LEU A 174 -1.58 -24.55 0.56
C LEU A 174 -1.12 -25.94 0.08
N GLY A 175 -2.05 -26.79 -0.35
CA GLY A 175 -1.81 -28.22 -0.52
C GLY A 175 -1.81 -28.98 0.81
N SER A 176 -1.88 -30.32 0.73
CA SER A 176 -1.88 -31.19 1.92
C SER A 176 -0.59 -31.09 2.73
N GLU A 177 0.54 -30.98 2.03
CA GLU A 177 1.86 -30.81 2.65
C GLU A 177 1.95 -29.48 3.39
N GLY A 178 1.50 -28.37 2.76
CA GLY A 178 1.49 -27.05 3.37
C GLY A 178 0.60 -26.96 4.61
N VAL A 179 -0.60 -27.57 4.57
CA VAL A 179 -1.47 -27.66 5.75
C VAL A 179 -0.84 -28.48 6.87
N THR A 180 -0.19 -29.60 6.54
CA THR A 180 0.49 -30.45 7.54
C THR A 180 1.62 -29.67 8.21
N ALA A 181 2.51 -29.04 7.42
CA ALA A 181 3.62 -28.25 7.94
C ALA A 181 3.15 -27.05 8.77
N LEU A 182 2.09 -26.34 8.34
CA LEU A 182 1.50 -25.27 9.13
C LEU A 182 0.92 -25.80 10.45
N GLY A 183 0.20 -26.92 10.39
CA GLY A 183 -0.36 -27.58 11.56
C GLY A 183 0.70 -27.89 12.63
N GLU A 184 1.82 -28.47 12.20
CA GLU A 184 2.97 -28.79 13.07
C GLU A 184 3.66 -27.55 13.64
N LEU A 185 3.79 -26.48 12.86
CA LEU A 185 4.33 -25.21 13.34
C LEU A 185 3.47 -24.60 14.44
N LEU A 186 2.15 -24.60 14.26
CA LEU A 186 1.21 -24.08 15.26
C LEU A 186 1.21 -24.93 16.55
N ASP A 187 1.41 -26.24 16.43
CA ASP A 187 1.59 -27.13 17.58
C ASP A 187 2.92 -26.84 18.31
N ALA A 188 4.00 -26.62 17.57
CA ALA A 188 5.29 -26.23 18.14
C ALA A 188 5.22 -24.87 18.84
N ALA A 189 4.46 -23.90 18.29
CA ALA A 189 4.21 -22.61 18.93
C ALA A 189 3.48 -22.80 20.27
N GLN A 190 2.42 -23.61 20.30
CA GLN A 190 1.70 -23.89 21.54
C GLN A 190 2.60 -24.59 22.57
N ALA A 191 3.35 -25.61 22.16
CA ALA A 191 4.27 -26.32 23.03
C ALA A 191 5.36 -25.40 23.61
N LEU A 192 5.87 -24.46 22.81
CA LEU A 192 6.81 -23.43 23.29
C LEU A 192 6.17 -22.48 24.31
N ARG A 193 4.91 -22.09 24.09
CA ARG A 193 4.17 -21.24 25.03
C ARG A 193 3.96 -21.90 26.39
N GLU A 194 3.77 -23.21 26.40
CA GLU A 194 3.52 -24.05 27.57
C GLU A 194 4.81 -24.56 28.24
N ALA A 195 5.97 -24.35 27.59
CA ALA A 195 7.26 -24.86 28.06
C ALA A 195 7.68 -24.26 29.41
N GLY A 196 8.19 -25.13 30.30
CA GLY A 196 8.95 -24.71 31.47
C GLY A 196 10.40 -24.36 31.11
N ASP A 197 11.13 -23.76 32.06
CA ASP A 197 12.51 -23.28 31.85
C ASP A 197 13.46 -24.37 31.34
N GLU A 198 13.30 -25.62 31.81
CA GLU A 198 14.15 -26.75 31.39
C GLU A 198 13.93 -27.18 29.94
N GLU A 199 12.69 -27.02 29.41
CA GLU A 199 12.35 -27.42 28.03
C GLU A 199 12.51 -26.26 27.03
N LEU A 200 12.66 -25.03 27.51
CA LEU A 200 12.54 -23.82 26.71
C LEU A 200 13.51 -23.80 25.51
N ALA A 201 14.75 -24.22 25.71
CA ALA A 201 15.76 -24.24 24.65
C ALA A 201 15.40 -25.22 23.52
N ASP A 202 14.95 -26.42 23.88
CA ASP A 202 14.57 -27.47 22.92
C ASP A 202 13.30 -27.10 22.16
N ARG A 203 12.29 -26.55 22.87
CA ARG A 203 11.04 -26.07 22.25
C ARG A 203 11.27 -24.87 21.35
N SER A 204 12.18 -23.98 21.71
CA SER A 204 12.57 -22.83 20.87
C SER A 204 13.19 -23.29 19.55
N ARG A 205 14.07 -24.30 19.61
CA ARG A 205 14.68 -24.88 18.41
C ARG A 205 13.64 -25.59 17.54
N LEU A 206 12.80 -26.43 18.14
CA LEU A 206 11.73 -27.12 17.42
C LEU A 206 10.80 -26.12 16.71
N TYR A 207 10.43 -25.02 17.38
CA TYR A 207 9.60 -23.97 16.78
C TYR A 207 10.27 -23.32 15.56
N ALA A 208 11.55 -22.95 15.67
CA ALA A 208 12.32 -22.40 14.55
C ALA A 208 12.44 -23.39 13.38
N ASP A 209 12.73 -24.66 13.67
CA ASP A 209 12.86 -25.72 12.66
C ASP A 209 11.54 -25.94 11.92
N LYS A 210 10.40 -25.93 12.62
CA LYS A 210 9.07 -26.05 11.99
C LYS A 210 8.70 -24.83 11.15
N ALA A 211 9.15 -23.64 11.53
CA ALA A 211 8.95 -22.44 10.73
C ALA A 211 9.71 -22.53 9.41
N ALA A 212 11.00 -22.90 9.47
CA ALA A 212 11.81 -23.13 8.28
C ALA A 212 11.21 -24.20 7.36
N ALA A 213 10.73 -25.32 7.91
CA ALA A 213 10.09 -26.39 7.13
C ALA A 213 8.79 -25.92 6.43
N PHE A 214 8.00 -25.07 7.10
CA PHE A 214 6.81 -24.47 6.49
C PHE A 214 7.18 -23.51 5.35
N ASP A 215 8.18 -22.65 5.53
CA ASP A 215 8.68 -21.76 4.48
C ASP A 215 9.23 -22.51 3.26
N GLU A 216 9.96 -23.62 3.47
CA GLU A 216 10.41 -24.49 2.38
C GLU A 216 9.22 -25.08 1.61
N THR A 217 8.14 -25.42 2.31
CA THR A 217 6.91 -25.93 1.69
C THR A 217 6.21 -24.85 0.86
N LEU A 218 6.12 -23.62 1.36
CA LEU A 218 5.62 -22.48 0.59
C LEU A 218 6.46 -22.25 -0.67
N GLN A 219 7.79 -22.29 -0.54
CA GLN A 219 8.71 -22.09 -1.65
C GLN A 219 8.56 -23.18 -2.72
N ARG A 220 8.51 -24.47 -2.33
CA ARG A 220 8.30 -25.59 -3.25
C ARG A 220 6.93 -25.54 -3.93
N GLY A 221 5.91 -25.07 -3.23
CA GLY A 221 4.58 -24.79 -3.79
C GLY A 221 4.52 -23.56 -4.69
N GLY A 222 5.62 -22.80 -4.81
CA GLY A 222 5.67 -21.58 -5.62
C GLY A 222 4.91 -20.40 -5.02
N HIS A 223 4.49 -20.50 -3.76
CA HIS A 223 3.73 -19.47 -3.05
C HIS A 223 4.63 -18.26 -2.72
N PRO A 224 4.25 -17.03 -3.09
CA PRO A 224 5.06 -15.83 -2.85
C PRO A 224 4.86 -15.29 -1.43
N PHE A 225 4.97 -16.16 -0.43
CA PHE A 225 4.73 -15.85 0.97
C PHE A 225 5.90 -16.34 1.82
N PHE A 226 6.12 -15.67 2.95
CA PHE A 226 7.17 -15.97 3.91
C PHE A 226 6.60 -15.83 5.32
N LEU A 227 6.93 -16.76 6.21
CA LEU A 227 6.46 -16.76 7.59
C LEU A 227 7.65 -16.74 8.55
N ASP A 228 7.88 -15.59 9.18
CA ASP A 228 8.97 -15.43 10.11
C ASP A 228 8.53 -15.82 11.53
N ALA A 229 9.27 -16.75 12.14
CA ALA A 229 9.06 -17.15 13.52
C ALA A 229 10.02 -16.41 14.46
N ASP A 230 9.47 -15.76 15.48
CA ASP A 230 10.25 -15.07 16.51
C ASP A 230 9.76 -15.45 17.92
N ILE A 231 10.63 -15.22 18.90
CA ILE A 231 10.39 -15.58 20.30
C ILE A 231 10.61 -14.35 21.15
N TRP A 232 9.53 -13.85 21.75
CA TRP A 232 9.57 -12.65 22.58
C TRP A 232 9.50 -13.05 24.05
N THR A 233 10.25 -12.35 24.90
CA THR A 233 10.16 -12.52 26.36
C THR A 233 9.52 -11.27 26.96
N VAL A 234 8.28 -11.39 27.42
CA VAL A 234 7.54 -10.30 28.06
C VAL A 234 7.21 -10.70 29.49
N SER A 235 7.67 -9.93 30.48
CA SER A 235 7.46 -10.23 31.89
C SER A 235 7.89 -11.67 32.28
N GLN A 236 9.07 -12.09 31.81
CA GLN A 236 9.62 -13.46 31.96
C GLN A 236 8.81 -14.57 31.29
N ARG A 237 7.76 -14.26 30.52
CA ARG A 237 7.01 -15.23 29.74
C ARG A 237 7.49 -15.25 28.30
N VAL A 238 7.83 -16.44 27.84
CA VAL A 238 8.13 -16.69 26.44
C VAL A 238 6.84 -16.67 25.62
N THR A 239 6.88 -15.95 24.52
CA THR A 239 5.76 -15.67 23.62
C THR A 239 6.21 -15.99 22.19
N PRO A 240 5.74 -17.10 21.60
CA PRO A 240 5.94 -17.35 20.17
C PRO A 240 5.21 -16.28 19.35
N VAL A 241 5.87 -15.78 18.32
CA VAL A 241 5.34 -14.81 17.37
C VAL A 241 5.54 -15.37 15.96
N LEU A 242 4.50 -15.36 15.14
CA LEU A 242 4.60 -15.60 13.69
C LEU A 242 4.21 -14.31 12.97
N LEU A 243 5.10 -13.83 12.12
CA LEU A 243 4.87 -12.69 11.25
C LEU A 243 4.74 -13.20 9.82
N SER A 244 3.59 -12.93 9.21
CA SER A 244 3.31 -13.36 7.84
C SER A 244 3.61 -12.24 6.85
N PHE A 245 4.26 -12.57 5.76
CA PHE A 245 4.66 -11.62 4.73
C PHE A 245 4.30 -12.10 3.33
N TYR A 246 3.99 -11.15 2.46
CA TYR A 246 3.99 -11.32 1.01
C TYR A 246 5.35 -10.91 0.45
N ILE A 247 5.93 -11.76 -0.41
CA ILE A 247 7.21 -11.51 -1.07
C ILE A 247 6.93 -10.76 -2.38
N GLU A 248 7.25 -9.47 -2.45
CA GLU A 248 7.15 -8.70 -3.69
C GLU A 248 8.36 -8.96 -4.62
N ARG A 249 9.56 -9.05 -4.04
CA ARG A 249 10.80 -9.34 -4.77
C ARG A 249 11.68 -10.30 -3.99
N GLU A 250 12.31 -11.21 -4.71
CA GLU A 250 13.37 -12.08 -4.24
C GLU A 250 14.62 -11.84 -5.07
N SER A 251 15.72 -11.57 -4.39
CA SER A 251 17.03 -11.31 -4.96
C SER A 251 18.05 -12.33 -4.44
N GLU A 252 19.08 -12.60 -5.22
CA GLU A 252 20.28 -13.30 -4.77
C GLU A 252 21.46 -12.34 -4.85
N ALA A 253 22.12 -12.14 -3.72
CA ALA A 253 23.34 -11.38 -3.63
C ALA A 253 24.55 -12.33 -3.61
N VAL A 254 25.60 -11.96 -4.33
CA VAL A 254 26.84 -12.72 -4.45
C VAL A 254 28.00 -11.85 -3.99
N SER A 255 28.81 -12.39 -3.08
CA SER A 255 30.07 -11.77 -2.64
C SER A 255 31.15 -12.85 -2.51
N GLY A 256 32.09 -12.87 -3.45
CA GLY A 256 33.03 -13.99 -3.58
C GLY A 256 32.31 -15.31 -3.83
N SER A 257 32.50 -16.30 -2.95
CA SER A 257 31.80 -17.59 -2.98
C SER A 257 30.47 -17.59 -2.22
N GLU A 258 30.22 -16.57 -1.40
CA GLU A 258 29.03 -16.49 -0.56
C GLU A 258 27.81 -16.06 -1.38
N LYS A 259 26.69 -16.73 -1.12
CA LYS A 259 25.38 -16.40 -1.68
C LYS A 259 24.40 -16.06 -0.58
N VAL A 260 23.77 -14.90 -0.70
CA VAL A 260 22.79 -14.40 0.26
C VAL A 260 21.46 -14.21 -0.45
N ARG A 261 20.44 -14.93 0.00
CA ARG A 261 19.06 -14.69 -0.39
C ARG A 261 18.56 -13.41 0.27
N ALA A 262 17.89 -12.53 -0.48
CA ALA A 262 17.26 -11.32 0.05
C ALA A 262 15.80 -11.24 -0.39
N LEU A 263 14.93 -10.84 0.53
CA LEU A 263 13.47 -10.78 0.32
C LEU A 263 12.95 -9.38 0.62
N ARG A 264 12.19 -8.80 -0.33
CA ARG A 264 11.42 -7.58 -0.11
C ARG A 264 9.98 -7.95 0.21
N LEU A 265 9.60 -7.63 1.44
CA LEU A 265 8.44 -8.15 2.11
C LEU A 265 7.42 -7.05 2.39
N TRP A 266 6.16 -7.43 2.29
CA TRP A 266 5.05 -6.69 2.84
C TRP A 266 4.43 -7.49 3.97
N ARG A 267 4.32 -6.89 5.15
CA ARG A 267 3.64 -7.53 6.27
C ARG A 267 2.15 -7.68 6.00
N LEU A 268 1.62 -8.89 6.18
CA LEU A 268 0.22 -9.24 5.98
C LEU A 268 -0.59 -9.19 7.28
N ASP A 269 0.02 -9.61 8.39
CA ASP A 269 -0.72 -9.73 9.64
C ASP A 269 -1.14 -8.37 10.22
N SER A 270 -2.18 -8.44 11.03
CA SER A 270 -2.78 -7.33 11.77
C SER A 270 -2.30 -7.26 13.22
N LEU A 271 -1.25 -8.02 13.61
CA LEU A 271 -0.76 -8.00 14.98
C LEU A 271 -0.23 -6.61 15.33
N ASN A 272 -0.59 -6.11 16.52
CA ASN A 272 -0.18 -4.80 17.03
C ASN A 272 1.28 -4.81 17.53
N LEU A 273 2.20 -5.29 16.70
CA LEU A 273 3.64 -5.35 16.95
C LEU A 273 4.30 -4.28 16.09
N LYS A 274 5.05 -3.37 16.71
CA LYS A 274 5.78 -2.34 16.00
C LYS A 274 7.20 -2.82 15.71
N GLN A 275 7.57 -2.83 14.44
CA GLN A 275 8.95 -3.00 14.01
C GLN A 275 9.53 -1.61 13.76
N SER A 276 10.64 -1.26 14.42
CA SER A 276 11.28 0.05 14.27
C SER A 276 12.39 0.07 13.21
N TYR A 277 12.65 -1.07 12.59
CA TYR A 277 13.71 -1.27 11.60
C TYR A 277 13.11 -1.38 10.20
N LEU A 278 13.90 -0.99 9.19
CA LEU A 278 13.49 -1.03 7.77
C LEU A 278 13.68 -2.42 7.14
N GLY A 279 14.48 -3.24 7.78
CA GLY A 279 14.80 -4.61 7.44
C GLY A 279 15.40 -5.28 8.67
N TYR A 280 15.59 -6.59 8.59
CA TYR A 280 16.34 -7.31 9.62
C TYR A 280 16.88 -8.62 9.05
N THR A 281 17.98 -9.06 9.65
CA THR A 281 18.62 -10.32 9.37
C THR A 281 18.97 -10.97 10.70
N ARG A 282 18.57 -12.22 10.89
CA ARG A 282 18.95 -13.02 12.06
C ARG A 282 19.83 -14.18 11.60
N ARG A 283 20.58 -14.78 12.52
CA ARG A 283 21.47 -15.90 12.18
C ARG A 283 20.73 -17.15 11.73
N ASP A 284 19.55 -17.35 12.28
CA ASP A 284 18.61 -18.45 12.06
C ASP A 284 17.65 -18.18 10.90
N THR A 285 17.44 -16.92 10.52
CA THR A 285 16.68 -16.57 9.31
C THR A 285 17.52 -16.84 8.05
N PRO A 286 17.04 -17.61 7.07
CA PRO A 286 17.84 -18.00 5.90
C PRO A 286 17.98 -16.89 4.84
N ALA A 287 17.50 -15.68 5.11
CA ALA A 287 17.48 -14.57 4.16
C ALA A 287 17.67 -13.20 4.85
N ALA A 288 18.16 -12.24 4.08
CA ALA A 288 18.14 -10.82 4.41
C ALA A 288 16.73 -10.26 4.13
N LEU A 289 16.04 -9.72 5.13
CA LEU A 289 14.63 -9.33 5.00
C LEU A 289 14.49 -7.81 4.95
N VAL A 290 13.78 -7.30 3.94
CA VAL A 290 13.52 -5.86 3.73
C VAL A 290 12.03 -5.60 3.87
N LEU A 291 11.64 -4.69 4.76
CA LEU A 291 10.24 -4.40 5.07
C LEU A 291 9.76 -3.17 4.30
N LEU A 292 9.07 -3.41 3.19
CA LEU A 292 8.59 -2.36 2.28
C LEU A 292 7.63 -1.40 3.00
N ASP A 293 6.82 -1.89 3.92
CA ASP A 293 5.91 -1.03 4.66
C ASP A 293 6.58 -0.10 5.67
N GLN A 294 7.71 -0.50 6.23
CA GLN A 294 8.51 0.36 7.11
C GLN A 294 9.26 1.41 6.30
N ILE A 295 9.77 1.04 5.13
CA ILE A 295 10.37 1.98 4.18
C ILE A 295 9.34 3.03 3.74
N GLU A 296 8.14 2.63 3.32
CA GLU A 296 7.08 3.58 2.97
C GLU A 296 6.71 4.47 4.16
N SER A 297 6.63 3.89 5.36
CA SER A 297 6.36 4.64 6.59
C SER A 297 7.40 5.72 6.86
N GLN A 298 8.68 5.42 6.64
CA GLN A 298 9.77 6.37 6.80
C GLN A 298 9.73 7.46 5.71
N LEU A 299 9.50 7.07 4.46
CA LEU A 299 9.40 8.00 3.33
C LEU A 299 8.27 9.01 3.52
N VAL A 300 7.06 8.53 3.82
CA VAL A 300 5.87 9.37 4.02
C VAL A 300 6.00 10.25 5.26
N ARG A 301 6.63 9.76 6.33
CA ARG A 301 6.76 10.52 7.58
C ARG A 301 7.85 11.59 7.52
N PHE A 302 8.99 11.29 6.90
CA PHE A 302 10.19 12.12 7.03
C PHE A 302 10.65 12.73 5.70
N VAL A 303 10.83 11.89 4.67
CA VAL A 303 11.56 12.28 3.45
C VAL A 303 10.67 13.03 2.47
N LEU A 304 9.55 12.45 2.07
CA LEU A 304 8.73 12.96 0.97
C LEU A 304 8.06 14.28 1.29
N PRO A 305 7.48 14.53 2.49
CA PRO A 305 6.97 15.86 2.80
C PRO A 305 8.04 16.96 2.73
N ALA A 306 9.31 16.64 2.97
CA ALA A 306 10.41 17.59 2.90
C ALA A 306 10.80 17.97 1.45
N LEU A 307 10.26 17.27 0.44
CA LEU A 307 10.42 17.67 -0.97
C LEU A 307 9.65 18.96 -1.30
N ALA A 308 8.57 19.25 -0.58
CA ALA A 308 7.84 20.50 -0.74
C ALA A 308 8.69 21.71 -0.30
N GLU A 309 8.54 22.82 -1.00
CA GLU A 309 9.22 24.07 -0.67
C GLU A 309 8.77 24.60 0.70
N GLY A 310 9.72 25.11 1.48
CA GLY A 310 9.45 25.62 2.83
C GLY A 310 9.28 24.56 3.91
N GLU A 311 9.10 23.28 3.55
CA GLU A 311 8.93 22.21 4.51
C GLU A 311 10.27 21.70 5.06
N ALA A 312 10.26 21.37 6.36
CA ALA A 312 11.39 20.77 7.06
C ALA A 312 11.28 19.24 7.14
N MET A 313 12.43 18.57 7.24
CA MET A 313 12.52 17.15 7.51
C MET A 313 12.45 16.90 9.02
N TRP A 314 11.55 16.00 9.44
CA TRP A 314 11.27 15.75 10.86
C TRP A 314 12.22 14.73 11.50
N LEU A 315 13.53 15.03 11.55
CA LEU A 315 14.55 14.12 12.10
C LEU A 315 14.55 13.99 13.63
N VAL A 316 13.98 14.97 14.32
CA VAL A 316 13.98 15.07 15.79
C VAL A 316 12.63 14.61 16.35
N ASP A 317 12.63 14.04 17.56
CA ASP A 317 11.40 13.66 18.25
C ASP A 317 10.43 14.84 18.43
N GLU A 318 9.14 14.52 18.55
CA GLU A 318 8.08 15.51 18.62
C GLU A 318 8.23 16.45 19.82
N GLU A 319 8.70 15.95 20.97
CA GLU A 319 8.91 16.73 22.18
C GLU A 319 10.01 17.78 21.99
N THR A 320 11.14 17.37 21.41
CA THR A 320 12.27 18.26 21.12
C THR A 320 11.88 19.29 20.08
N ARG A 321 11.15 18.89 19.03
CA ARG A 321 10.65 19.81 18.00
C ARG A 321 9.66 20.82 18.54
N ALA A 322 8.76 20.42 19.45
CA ALA A 322 7.79 21.32 20.07
C ALA A 322 8.45 22.45 20.87
N LYS A 323 9.65 22.22 21.42
CA LYS A 323 10.46 23.24 22.09
C LYS A 323 11.19 24.16 21.11
N ALA A 324 11.19 23.82 19.80
CA ALA A 324 11.80 24.56 18.70
C ALA A 324 13.22 25.10 18.98
N PRO A 325 14.16 24.31 19.54
CA PRO A 325 15.51 24.81 19.74
C PRO A 325 16.16 25.09 18.37
N GLY A 326 16.93 26.19 18.26
CA GLY A 326 17.48 26.66 16.98
C GLY A 326 18.17 25.58 16.15
N TRP A 327 19.01 24.75 16.80
CA TRP A 327 19.73 23.64 16.14
C TRP A 327 18.80 22.60 15.49
N ALA A 328 17.62 22.34 16.07
CA ALA A 328 16.68 21.34 15.55
C ALA A 328 15.96 21.88 14.31
N THR A 329 15.59 23.16 14.33
CA THR A 329 14.99 23.86 13.18
C THR A 329 15.98 23.94 12.03
N GLU A 330 17.22 24.35 12.31
CA GLU A 330 18.31 24.43 11.33
C GLU A 330 18.60 23.04 10.71
N LEU A 331 18.75 22.01 11.55
CA LEU A 331 18.96 20.63 11.10
C LEU A 331 17.83 20.16 10.18
N GLY A 332 16.57 20.40 10.56
CA GLY A 332 15.42 19.99 9.76
C GLY A 332 15.34 20.71 8.41
N ALA A 333 15.70 22.00 8.36
CA ALA A 333 15.75 22.79 7.14
C ALA A 333 16.90 22.36 6.22
N GLU A 334 18.09 22.11 6.77
CA GLU A 334 19.26 21.65 6.03
C GLU A 334 19.07 20.23 5.46
N ALA A 335 18.49 19.34 6.25
CA ALA A 335 18.14 18.00 5.80
C ALA A 335 17.11 18.04 4.65
N ALA A 336 16.10 18.90 4.75
CA ALA A 336 15.13 19.09 3.67
C ALA A 336 15.76 19.67 2.41
N ALA A 337 16.66 20.66 2.54
CA ALA A 337 17.40 21.21 1.41
C ALA A 337 18.28 20.15 0.73
N THR A 338 18.90 19.26 1.51
CA THR A 338 19.68 18.12 1.02
C THR A 338 18.81 17.15 0.24
N VAL A 339 17.65 16.77 0.79
CA VAL A 339 16.68 15.88 0.12
C VAL A 339 16.17 16.49 -1.19
N ARG A 340 15.79 17.78 -1.20
CA ARG A 340 15.34 18.48 -2.41
C ARG A 340 16.42 18.54 -3.48
N ARG A 341 17.66 18.91 -3.12
CA ARG A 341 18.79 18.91 -4.06
C ARG A 341 18.93 17.53 -4.71
N LEU A 342 19.07 16.49 -3.90
CA LEU A 342 19.41 15.16 -4.40
C LEU A 342 18.28 14.42 -5.12
N HIS A 343 17.02 14.81 -4.93
CA HIS A 343 15.90 14.19 -5.64
C HIS A 343 15.34 15.06 -6.77
N LEU A 344 15.45 16.39 -6.68
CA LEU A 344 14.78 17.32 -7.60
C LEU A 344 15.74 18.16 -8.46
N ASP A 345 17.01 18.33 -8.07
CA ASP A 345 17.98 19.09 -8.87
C ASP A 345 18.46 18.25 -10.07
N PRO A 346 18.30 18.73 -11.32
CA PRO A 346 18.77 18.04 -12.51
C PRO A 346 20.25 17.65 -12.52
N GLY A 347 21.10 18.41 -11.82
CA GLY A 347 22.55 18.17 -11.78
C GLY A 347 22.98 17.07 -10.79
N THR A 348 22.12 16.67 -9.86
CA THR A 348 22.48 15.69 -8.81
C THR A 348 21.49 14.54 -8.67
N SER A 349 20.26 14.70 -9.15
CA SER A 349 19.23 13.68 -9.04
C SER A 349 19.44 12.52 -10.01
N VAL A 350 19.20 11.31 -9.50
CA VAL A 350 19.17 10.07 -10.30
C VAL A 350 17.88 9.89 -11.10
N PHE A 351 16.87 10.71 -10.82
CA PHE A 351 15.55 10.63 -11.46
C PHE A 351 15.50 11.49 -12.73
N ASP A 352 14.78 11.01 -13.74
CA ASP A 352 14.51 11.77 -14.95
C ASP A 352 13.56 12.95 -14.69
N GLU A 353 13.48 13.88 -15.65
CA GLU A 353 12.69 15.10 -15.49
C GLU A 353 11.20 14.84 -15.19
N PRO A 354 10.50 13.92 -15.88
CA PRO A 354 9.10 13.60 -15.53
C PRO A 354 8.95 13.08 -14.10
N THR A 355 9.85 12.19 -13.65
CA THR A 355 9.81 11.65 -12.29
C THR A 355 10.08 12.74 -11.26
N ARG A 356 11.01 13.67 -11.51
CA ARG A 356 11.27 14.81 -10.62
C ARG A 356 10.06 15.72 -10.48
N GLN A 357 9.38 16.05 -11.57
CA GLN A 357 8.16 16.86 -11.53
C GLN A 357 7.04 16.17 -10.73
N ALA A 358 6.88 14.86 -10.92
CA ALA A 358 5.94 14.06 -10.13
C ALA A 358 6.34 13.99 -8.65
N LEU A 359 7.63 13.84 -8.32
CA LEU A 359 8.13 13.88 -6.93
C LEU A 359 7.86 15.22 -6.25
N THR A 360 7.99 16.35 -6.96
CA THR A 360 7.61 17.67 -6.45
C THR A 360 6.13 17.71 -6.05
N ARG A 361 5.24 17.16 -6.89
CA ARG A 361 3.80 17.07 -6.58
C ARG A 361 3.52 16.15 -5.40
N VAL A 362 4.14 14.96 -5.37
CA VAL A 362 4.04 14.02 -4.25
C VAL A 362 4.48 14.69 -2.94
N GLY A 363 5.56 15.46 -2.97
CA GLY A 363 6.04 16.22 -1.82
C GLY A 363 5.01 17.22 -1.31
N ALA A 364 4.44 18.03 -2.21
CA ALA A 364 3.40 19.01 -1.87
C ALA A 364 2.14 18.35 -1.29
N LEU A 365 1.67 17.26 -1.89
CA LEU A 365 0.50 16.50 -1.41
C LEU A 365 0.75 15.91 -0.02
N LEU A 366 1.91 15.29 0.21
CA LEU A 366 2.24 14.72 1.52
C LEU A 366 2.52 15.77 2.60
N ALA A 367 3.08 16.93 2.23
CA ALA A 367 3.20 18.06 3.13
C ALA A 367 1.81 18.58 3.57
N ARG A 368 0.89 18.74 2.63
CA ARG A 368 -0.49 19.16 2.92
C ARG A 368 -1.23 18.13 3.77
N ARG A 369 -1.11 16.85 3.44
CA ARG A 369 -1.65 15.73 4.23
C ARG A 369 -1.10 15.72 5.66
N ARG A 370 0.20 15.96 5.84
CA ARG A 370 0.83 16.08 7.17
C ARG A 370 0.25 17.24 7.96
N ALA A 371 0.09 18.41 7.35
CA ALA A 371 -0.52 19.57 8.00
C ALA A 371 -1.97 19.29 8.44
N LEU A 372 -2.76 18.66 7.58
CA LEU A 372 -4.14 18.25 7.90
C LEU A 372 -4.20 17.29 9.09
N ILE A 373 -3.37 16.25 9.10
CA ILE A 373 -3.29 15.30 10.24
C ILE A 373 -2.87 16.02 11.54
N MET A 374 -1.93 16.97 11.49
CA MET A 374 -1.53 17.71 12.69
C MET A 374 -2.66 18.61 13.23
N SER A 375 -3.47 19.20 12.34
CA SER A 375 -4.69 19.91 12.73
C SER A 375 -5.64 18.98 13.49
N TRP A 376 -5.92 17.80 12.93
CA TRP A 376 -6.77 16.79 13.59
C TRP A 376 -6.24 16.35 14.93
N ARG A 377 -4.93 16.05 15.04
CA ARG A 377 -4.32 15.68 16.33
C ARG A 377 -4.52 16.75 17.38
N THR A 378 -4.36 18.02 17.01
CA THR A 378 -4.55 19.15 17.92
C THR A 378 -6.00 19.23 18.40
N SER A 379 -6.96 19.12 17.48
CA SER A 379 -8.40 19.13 17.78
C SER A 379 -8.85 17.93 18.61
N MET A 380 -8.34 16.72 18.33
CA MET A 380 -8.70 15.50 19.06
C MET A 380 -8.02 15.39 20.43
N ALA A 381 -6.80 15.90 20.58
CA ALA A 381 -6.11 15.94 21.87
C ALA A 381 -6.92 16.76 22.90
N ALA A 382 -7.62 17.82 22.47
CA ALA A 382 -8.54 18.58 23.32
C ALA A 382 -9.68 17.72 23.90
N HIS A 383 -10.02 16.62 23.23
CA HIS A 383 -11.08 15.68 23.62
C HIS A 383 -10.55 14.38 24.24
N ARG A 384 -9.25 14.31 24.57
CA ARG A 384 -8.56 13.09 25.07
C ARG A 384 -8.68 11.88 24.15
N GLN A 385 -8.91 12.10 22.86
CA GLN A 385 -8.91 11.07 21.84
C GLN A 385 -7.54 10.99 21.18
N GLN A 386 -7.12 9.78 20.80
CA GLN A 386 -5.86 9.56 20.09
C GLN A 386 -6.17 9.19 18.63
N LEU A 387 -5.63 9.99 17.72
CA LEU A 387 -5.68 9.69 16.29
C LEU A 387 -4.54 8.73 15.93
N ARG A 388 -4.88 7.60 15.31
CA ARG A 388 -3.89 6.75 14.67
C ARG A 388 -3.41 7.44 13.40
N ILE A 389 -2.16 7.89 13.39
CA ILE A 389 -1.58 8.56 12.21
C ILE A 389 -1.29 7.49 11.14
N PRO A 390 -1.84 7.63 9.93
CA PRO A 390 -1.47 6.77 8.82
C PRO A 390 -0.06 7.12 8.39
N THR A 391 0.82 6.13 8.47
CA THR A 391 2.23 6.29 8.08
C THR A 391 2.50 5.84 6.64
N ARG A 392 1.59 5.09 6.01
CA ARG A 392 1.76 4.60 4.63
C ARG A 392 1.12 5.54 3.61
N LEU A 393 1.54 5.42 2.35
CA LEU A 393 0.92 6.16 1.24
C LEU A 393 -0.57 5.85 1.18
N ILE A 394 -0.89 4.56 1.17
CA ILE A 394 -2.26 4.03 1.28
C ILE A 394 -2.46 3.54 2.71
N PRO A 395 -3.36 4.15 3.49
CA PRO A 395 -3.71 3.66 4.82
C PRO A 395 -4.18 2.21 4.77
N ARG A 396 -3.90 1.44 5.84
CA ARG A 396 -4.53 0.12 6.00
C ARG A 396 -5.98 0.33 6.43
N GLY A 397 -6.92 -0.33 5.75
CA GLY A 397 -8.35 -0.26 6.04
C GLY A 397 -8.99 1.03 5.50
N ASP A 398 -10.30 1.16 5.73
CA ASP A 398 -11.04 2.36 5.35
C ASP A 398 -10.84 3.46 6.42
N TYR A 399 -9.67 4.10 6.35
CA TYR A 399 -9.30 5.14 7.30
C TYR A 399 -10.24 6.36 7.22
N SER A 400 -10.81 6.65 6.04
CA SER A 400 -11.79 7.73 5.88
C SER A 400 -13.08 7.41 6.65
N ASP A 401 -13.56 6.17 6.62
CA ASP A 401 -14.72 5.73 7.42
C ASP A 401 -14.46 5.86 8.93
N GLU A 402 -13.26 5.50 9.40
CA GLU A 402 -12.89 5.67 10.81
C GLU A 402 -12.93 7.14 11.25
N LEU A 403 -12.60 8.08 10.36
CA LEU A 403 -12.56 9.51 10.64
C LEU A 403 -13.90 10.23 10.53
N HIS A 404 -14.89 9.65 9.86
CA HIS A 404 -16.15 10.33 9.55
C HIS A 404 -16.93 10.81 10.79
N LEU A 405 -16.64 10.23 11.96
CA LEU A 405 -17.22 10.64 13.25
C LEU A 405 -16.41 11.67 14.04
N PHE A 406 -15.15 11.92 13.65
CA PHE A 406 -14.20 12.71 14.44
C PHE A 406 -13.72 13.99 13.76
N VAL A 407 -13.84 14.10 12.43
CA VAL A 407 -13.34 15.25 11.68
C VAL A 407 -14.43 15.87 10.78
N PRO A 408 -14.39 17.19 10.52
CA PRO A 408 -15.35 17.85 9.63
C PRO A 408 -15.38 17.27 8.22
N THR A 409 -16.57 17.20 7.61
CA THR A 409 -16.75 16.68 6.24
C THR A 409 -15.88 17.39 5.20
N ALA A 410 -15.66 18.70 5.33
CA ALA A 410 -14.79 19.44 4.41
C ALA A 410 -13.33 18.97 4.46
N GLU A 411 -12.85 18.59 5.65
CA GLU A 411 -11.49 18.06 5.84
C GLU A 411 -11.38 16.61 5.35
N LEU A 412 -12.48 15.83 5.37
CA LEU A 412 -12.53 14.50 4.73
C LEU A 412 -12.49 14.61 3.21
N VAL A 413 -13.23 15.54 2.62
CA VAL A 413 -13.18 15.79 1.17
C VAL A 413 -11.75 16.17 0.76
N GLU A 414 -11.10 17.07 1.51
CA GLU A 414 -9.70 17.41 1.27
C GLU A 414 -8.77 16.19 1.41
N TRP A 415 -9.00 15.34 2.42
CA TRP A 415 -8.24 14.10 2.58
C TRP A 415 -8.37 13.17 1.37
N ASP A 416 -9.59 12.98 0.87
CA ASP A 416 -9.86 12.13 -0.30
C ASP A 416 -9.22 12.73 -1.56
N GLU A 417 -9.30 14.05 -1.78
CA GLU A 417 -8.62 14.75 -2.88
C GLU A 417 -7.10 14.59 -2.82
N LEU A 418 -6.50 14.70 -1.63
CA LEU A 418 -5.07 14.48 -1.43
C LEU A 418 -4.69 13.01 -1.70
N HIS A 419 -5.54 12.07 -1.28
CA HIS A 419 -5.31 10.65 -1.50
C HIS A 419 -5.39 10.28 -2.98
N ASP A 420 -6.43 10.73 -3.68
CA ASP A 420 -6.59 10.55 -5.13
C ASP A 420 -5.43 11.17 -5.89
N GLY A 421 -4.98 12.37 -5.49
CA GLY A 421 -3.81 13.02 -6.07
C GLY A 421 -2.52 12.19 -5.90
N LEU A 422 -2.35 11.52 -4.76
CA LEU A 422 -1.21 10.63 -4.51
C LEU A 422 -1.30 9.32 -5.31
N LEU A 423 -2.52 8.85 -5.59
CA LEU A 423 -2.80 7.66 -6.38
C LEU A 423 -2.84 7.90 -7.89
N ASP A 424 -2.76 9.16 -8.33
CA ASP A 424 -2.53 9.47 -9.74
C ASP A 424 -1.35 8.66 -10.29
N ARG A 425 -1.49 8.19 -11.53
CA ARG A 425 -0.56 7.24 -12.14
C ARG A 425 0.89 7.73 -12.12
N GLU A 426 1.12 9.01 -12.40
CA GLU A 426 2.48 9.58 -12.45
C GLU A 426 3.06 9.73 -11.04
N ASN A 427 2.25 10.25 -10.11
CA ASN A 427 2.67 10.47 -8.73
C ASN A 427 2.96 9.14 -8.02
N LEU A 428 2.12 8.12 -8.21
CA LEU A 428 2.34 6.78 -7.68
C LEU A 428 3.59 6.13 -8.30
N ALA A 429 3.82 6.28 -9.61
CA ALA A 429 5.02 5.77 -10.25
C ALA A 429 6.29 6.40 -9.67
N ALA A 430 6.29 7.72 -9.46
CA ALA A 430 7.39 8.46 -8.87
C ALA A 430 7.65 8.05 -7.40
N PHE A 431 6.59 7.90 -6.61
CA PHE A 431 6.67 7.36 -5.25
C PHE A 431 7.29 5.96 -5.22
N LEU A 432 6.86 5.07 -6.11
CA LEU A 432 7.42 3.72 -6.19
C LEU A 432 8.88 3.76 -6.61
N ALA A 433 9.28 4.64 -7.52
CA ALA A 433 10.68 4.78 -7.94
C ALA A 433 11.60 5.14 -6.76
N ILE A 434 11.25 6.17 -5.97
CA ILE A 434 12.04 6.53 -4.78
C ILE A 434 12.02 5.42 -3.71
N ARG A 435 10.88 4.75 -3.51
CA ARG A 435 10.79 3.58 -2.61
C ARG A 435 11.74 2.47 -3.01
N GLU A 436 11.86 2.16 -4.30
CA GLU A 436 12.80 1.13 -4.79
C GLU A 436 14.25 1.47 -4.44
N HIS A 437 14.67 2.73 -4.56
CA HIS A 437 16.04 3.12 -4.18
C HIS A 437 16.32 2.95 -2.68
N TYR A 438 15.35 3.27 -1.81
CA TYR A 438 15.48 3.04 -0.37
C TYR A 438 15.47 1.54 -0.03
N ALA A 439 14.65 0.76 -0.74
CA ALA A 439 14.66 -0.69 -0.62
C ALA A 439 15.98 -1.31 -1.07
N ASP A 440 16.60 -0.83 -2.15
CA ASP A 440 17.94 -1.26 -2.59
C ASP A 440 19.01 -0.98 -1.51
N ALA A 441 18.99 0.20 -0.89
CA ALA A 441 19.95 0.55 0.16
C ALA A 441 19.76 -0.29 1.43
N THR A 442 18.50 -0.55 1.80
CA THR A 442 18.15 -1.42 2.93
C THR A 442 18.51 -2.87 2.64
N GLU A 443 18.26 -3.37 1.42
CA GLU A 443 18.64 -4.73 1.00
C GLU A 443 20.14 -4.95 1.15
N ARG A 444 20.97 -3.98 0.75
CA ARG A 444 22.43 -4.05 0.94
C ARG A 444 22.85 -4.05 2.41
N HIS A 445 22.18 -3.24 3.24
CA HIS A 445 22.40 -3.22 4.69
C HIS A 445 22.16 -4.60 5.30
N GLU A 446 21.03 -5.22 4.94
CA GLU A 446 20.66 -6.54 5.46
C GLU A 446 21.54 -7.67 4.90
N ILE A 447 21.95 -7.59 3.63
CA ILE A 447 22.93 -8.51 3.06
C ILE A 447 24.25 -8.45 3.83
N GLN A 448 24.71 -7.25 4.22
CA GLN A 448 25.95 -7.10 4.97
C GLN A 448 25.89 -7.85 6.31
N HIS A 449 24.77 -7.77 7.04
CA HIS A 449 24.58 -8.56 8.26
C HIS A 449 24.77 -10.06 8.01
N ARG A 450 24.23 -10.57 6.90
CA ARG A 450 24.38 -12.00 6.55
C ARG A 450 25.83 -12.37 6.25
N LEU A 451 26.54 -11.53 5.51
CA LEU A 451 27.97 -11.72 5.21
C LEU A 451 28.80 -11.69 6.50
N ASP A 452 28.48 -10.78 7.42
CA ASP A 452 29.17 -10.64 8.70
C ASP A 452 28.97 -11.85 9.62
N TYR A 453 27.81 -12.52 9.54
CA TYR A 453 27.57 -13.77 10.26
C TYR A 453 28.41 -14.95 9.73
N GLY A 454 28.86 -14.88 8.47
CA GLY A 454 29.76 -15.87 7.87
C GLY A 454 31.24 -15.70 8.28
N VAL A 455 31.59 -14.61 8.96
CA VAL A 455 32.98 -14.33 9.35
C VAL A 455 33.40 -15.23 10.51
N GLU A 456 34.43 -16.03 10.28
CA GLU A 456 35.01 -16.90 11.30
C GLU A 456 35.49 -16.09 12.51
N GLY A 457 35.08 -16.51 13.72
CA GLY A 457 35.37 -15.78 14.96
C GLY A 457 34.56 -14.49 15.18
N GLY A 458 33.71 -14.11 14.22
CA GLY A 458 32.90 -12.91 14.24
C GLY A 458 33.70 -11.60 14.12
N LEU A 459 32.99 -10.51 13.81
CA LEU A 459 33.61 -9.18 13.74
C LEU A 459 34.16 -8.74 15.11
N LYS A 460 35.32 -8.07 15.08
CA LYS A 460 35.94 -7.47 16.27
C LYS A 460 35.28 -6.13 16.59
N MET A 461 35.27 -5.74 17.86
CA MET A 461 34.73 -4.46 18.32
C MET A 461 35.57 -3.27 17.82
N PRO A 462 35.00 -2.35 17.01
CA PRO A 462 35.71 -1.16 16.56
C PRO A 462 35.99 -0.19 17.70
N ALA A 463 37.14 0.49 17.66
CA ALA A 463 37.56 1.42 18.71
C ALA A 463 36.56 2.58 18.94
N THR A 464 35.89 3.03 17.88
CA THR A 464 34.87 4.08 17.95
C THR A 464 33.66 3.66 18.78
N ILE A 465 33.12 2.45 18.57
CA ILE A 465 32.03 1.90 19.39
C ILE A 465 32.51 1.61 20.82
N ALA A 466 33.71 1.04 20.94
CA ALA A 466 34.32 0.69 22.23
C ALA A 466 34.41 1.91 23.17
N LYS A 467 34.85 3.06 22.64
CA LYS A 467 34.92 4.35 23.33
C LYS A 467 33.58 4.75 23.95
N HIS A 468 32.48 4.61 23.20
CA HIS A 468 31.16 5.07 23.62
C HIS A 468 30.42 4.10 24.55
N LEU A 469 30.69 2.79 24.43
CA LEU A 469 30.04 1.75 25.23
C LEU A 469 30.84 1.32 26.47
N GLY A 470 32.09 1.78 26.61
CA GLY A 470 32.96 1.41 27.73
C GLY A 470 33.37 -0.07 27.70
N VAL A 471 33.57 -0.62 26.51
CA VAL A 471 34.03 -2.01 26.28
C VAL A 471 35.44 -2.02 25.70
N GLY A 472 36.17 -3.13 25.79
CA GLY A 472 37.51 -3.22 25.24
C GLY A 472 37.51 -3.21 23.70
N PRO A 473 38.37 -2.43 23.02
CA PRO A 473 38.53 -2.51 21.57
C PRO A 473 39.09 -3.89 21.18
N GLY A 474 38.65 -4.42 20.04
CA GLY A 474 39.10 -5.72 19.55
C GLY A 474 38.45 -6.94 20.22
N GLU A 475 37.58 -6.76 21.22
CA GLU A 475 36.81 -7.85 21.82
C GLU A 475 35.72 -8.35 20.85
N THR A 476 35.36 -9.64 20.94
CA THR A 476 34.17 -10.18 20.27
C THR A 476 33.06 -10.25 21.33
N PRO A 477 32.14 -9.26 21.42
CA PRO A 477 31.06 -9.28 22.40
C PRO A 477 30.14 -10.49 22.19
N ALA A 478 29.51 -10.95 23.28
CA ALA A 478 28.52 -12.02 23.20
C ALA A 478 27.36 -11.63 22.25
N PRO A 479 26.83 -12.58 21.46
CA PRO A 479 25.73 -12.32 20.54
C PRO A 479 24.54 -11.66 21.22
N GLN A 480 23.77 -10.88 20.45
CA GLN A 480 22.55 -10.18 20.90
C GLN A 480 22.75 -9.12 22.01
N THR A 481 23.96 -8.96 22.57
CA THR A 481 24.25 -7.85 23.49
C THR A 481 24.23 -6.51 22.75
N ARG A 482 24.00 -5.41 23.48
CA ARG A 482 24.02 -4.06 22.91
C ARG A 482 25.34 -3.75 22.16
N PRO A 483 26.54 -4.06 22.69
CA PRO A 483 27.79 -3.89 21.93
C PRO A 483 27.85 -4.72 20.65
N ALA A 484 27.46 -6.00 20.69
CA ALA A 484 27.43 -6.83 19.48
C ALA A 484 26.53 -6.24 18.40
N ARG A 485 25.31 -5.83 18.77
CA ARG A 485 24.38 -5.18 17.84
C ARG A 485 24.95 -3.86 17.29
N ALA A 486 25.55 -3.02 18.13
CA ALA A 486 26.12 -1.75 17.68
C ALA A 486 27.29 -1.94 16.69
N ARG A 487 28.11 -2.98 16.90
CA ARG A 487 29.15 -3.40 15.96
C ARG A 487 28.55 -3.86 14.63
N ASP A 488 27.58 -4.76 14.68
CA ASP A 488 26.96 -5.33 13.48
C ASP A 488 26.28 -4.24 12.64
N GLU A 489 25.52 -3.34 13.30
CA GLU A 489 24.90 -2.20 12.62
C GLU A 489 25.93 -1.21 12.04
N LEU A 490 27.06 -0.96 12.71
CA LEU A 490 28.11 -0.09 12.17
C LEU A 490 28.68 -0.65 10.86
N SER A 491 28.93 -1.97 10.82
CA SER A 491 29.39 -2.66 9.61
C SER A 491 28.39 -2.48 8.47
N ALA A 492 27.12 -2.80 8.73
CA ALA A 492 26.05 -2.68 7.74
C ALA A 492 25.80 -1.24 7.25
N TYR A 493 25.86 -0.24 8.15
CA TYR A 493 25.71 1.16 7.77
C TYR A 493 26.85 1.66 6.88
N LEU A 494 28.11 1.38 7.25
CA LEU A 494 29.25 1.82 6.44
C LEU A 494 29.25 1.12 5.07
N ALA A 495 28.92 -0.18 5.02
CA ALA A 495 28.77 -0.92 3.79
C ALA A 495 27.68 -0.34 2.88
N SER A 496 26.50 -0.07 3.44
CA SER A 496 25.38 0.52 2.70
C SER A 496 25.71 1.92 2.19
N LEU A 497 26.34 2.77 3.00
CA LEU A 497 26.75 4.12 2.60
C LEU A 497 27.81 4.10 1.49
N ALA A 498 28.80 3.23 1.59
CA ALA A 498 29.86 3.09 0.58
C ALA A 498 29.33 2.58 -0.76
N GLN A 499 28.34 1.67 -0.74
CA GLN A 499 27.81 0.99 -1.92
C GLN A 499 26.44 1.53 -2.40
N SER A 500 25.92 2.60 -1.78
CA SER A 500 24.60 3.12 -2.09
C SER A 500 24.53 3.64 -3.53
N ARG A 501 23.52 3.15 -4.28
CA ARG A 501 23.12 3.70 -5.58
C ARG A 501 22.36 5.03 -5.44
N LEU A 502 21.74 5.26 -4.28
CA LEU A 502 21.24 6.58 -3.92
C LEU A 502 22.43 7.43 -3.44
N SER A 503 22.13 8.52 -2.75
CA SER A 503 23.11 9.39 -2.11
C SER A 503 23.52 8.87 -0.73
N PRO A 504 24.83 8.77 -0.42
CA PRO A 504 25.30 8.58 0.95
C PRO A 504 24.91 9.75 1.87
N GLN A 505 24.69 10.96 1.33
CA GLN A 505 24.26 12.11 2.13
C GLN A 505 22.87 11.85 2.73
N ILE A 506 21.92 11.38 1.91
CA ILE A 506 20.57 11.04 2.37
C ILE A 506 20.60 9.88 3.37
N GLY A 507 21.33 8.81 3.03
CA GLY A 507 21.47 7.65 3.92
C GLY A 507 22.00 8.07 5.30
N LEU A 508 23.04 8.90 5.31
CA LEU A 508 23.64 9.41 6.55
C LEU A 508 22.67 10.33 7.30
N THR A 509 21.98 11.25 6.63
CA THR A 509 20.98 12.14 7.26
C THR A 509 19.86 11.36 7.93
N VAL A 510 19.28 10.36 7.24
CA VAL A 510 18.17 9.54 7.77
C VAL A 510 18.67 8.67 8.93
N LEU A 511 19.86 8.09 8.80
CA LEU A 511 20.49 7.27 9.83
C LEU A 511 20.62 8.02 11.17
N GLN A 512 20.95 9.32 11.14
CA GLN A 512 21.12 10.09 12.39
C GLN A 512 19.80 10.32 13.16
N SER A 513 18.63 9.98 12.61
CA SER A 513 17.37 10.03 13.35
C SER A 513 17.39 9.19 14.64
N PHE A 514 18.15 8.09 14.69
CA PHE A 514 18.33 7.29 15.91
C PHE A 514 19.04 8.04 17.06
N ILE A 515 19.84 9.07 16.74
CA ILE A 515 20.50 9.90 17.74
C ILE A 515 19.57 11.04 18.17
N PHE A 516 18.82 11.59 17.22
CA PHE A 516 17.96 12.75 17.42
C PHE A 516 16.61 12.41 18.07
N ASP A 517 16.17 11.16 18.00
CA ASP A 517 15.03 10.65 18.76
C ASP A 517 15.42 10.28 20.19
N ALA A 518 14.83 10.97 21.18
CA ALA A 518 15.04 10.70 22.59
C ALA A 518 14.74 9.27 23.03
N GLN A 519 13.80 8.59 22.38
CA GLN A 519 13.41 7.22 22.73
C GLN A 519 14.38 6.17 22.16
N ALA A 520 15.06 6.49 21.06
CA ALA A 520 16.06 5.60 20.43
C ALA A 520 17.50 5.87 20.93
N SER A 521 17.75 7.07 21.46
CA SER A 521 19.05 7.50 21.94
C SER A 521 19.59 6.58 23.05
N GLY A 522 20.86 6.17 22.93
CA GLY A 522 21.51 5.23 23.85
C GLY A 522 21.27 3.74 23.53
N GLY A 523 20.52 3.43 22.47
CA GLY A 523 20.39 2.10 21.90
C GLY A 523 21.55 1.73 20.95
N ALA A 524 21.64 0.45 20.57
CA ALA A 524 22.68 -0.05 19.66
C ALA A 524 22.74 0.73 18.32
N TYR A 525 21.57 0.99 17.72
CA TYR A 525 21.44 1.78 16.48
C TYR A 525 21.98 3.20 16.62
N SER A 526 21.74 3.86 17.76
CA SER A 526 22.22 5.22 17.99
C SER A 526 23.75 5.29 18.10
N TYR A 527 24.39 4.31 18.76
CA TYR A 527 25.85 4.22 18.84
C TYR A 527 26.49 3.85 17.51
N ALA A 528 25.88 2.94 16.75
CA ALA A 528 26.31 2.60 15.40
C ALA A 528 26.22 3.80 14.45
N ALA A 529 25.11 4.54 14.49
CA ALA A 529 24.91 5.76 13.70
C ALA A 529 25.96 6.84 14.03
N LEU A 530 26.27 7.02 15.33
CA LEU A 530 27.29 7.96 15.78
C LEU A 530 28.68 7.54 15.31
N ALA A 531 29.05 6.27 15.52
CA ALA A 531 30.36 5.78 15.11
C ALA A 531 30.56 5.81 13.59
N ALA A 532 29.51 5.59 12.80
CA ALA A 532 29.56 5.75 11.35
C ALA A 532 29.83 7.22 10.97
N LEU A 533 29.12 8.17 11.60
CA LEU A 533 29.34 9.60 11.37
C LEU A 533 30.75 10.05 11.79
N GLU A 534 31.24 9.61 12.95
CA GLU A 534 32.60 9.90 13.43
C GLU A 534 33.67 9.32 12.51
N GLY A 535 33.52 8.05 12.10
CA GLY A 535 34.45 7.38 11.20
C GLY A 535 34.55 8.11 9.85
N ILE A 536 33.41 8.40 9.23
CA ILE A 536 33.36 9.14 7.96
C ILE A 536 33.96 10.55 8.12
N ALA A 537 33.63 11.26 9.20
CA ALA A 537 34.16 12.59 9.46
C ALA A 537 35.68 12.60 9.60
N GLN A 538 36.26 11.60 10.29
CA GLN A 538 37.71 11.45 10.42
C GLN A 538 38.40 11.22 9.08
N GLU A 539 37.84 10.36 8.21
CA GLU A 539 38.39 10.12 6.87
C GLU A 539 38.30 11.37 5.98
N LEU A 540 37.31 12.24 6.22
CA LEU A 540 37.18 13.54 5.57
C LEU A 540 38.06 14.65 6.18
N GLY A 541 38.90 14.31 7.15
CA GLY A 541 39.82 15.25 7.81
C GLY A 541 39.15 16.22 8.79
N ILE A 542 37.95 15.90 9.30
CA ILE A 542 37.26 16.70 10.31
C ILE A 542 37.74 16.29 11.70
N ASP A 543 38.13 17.27 12.52
CA ASP A 543 38.46 17.05 13.94
C ASP A 543 37.19 16.78 14.76
N VAL A 544 36.86 15.49 14.89
CA VAL A 544 35.65 15.02 15.58
C VAL A 544 35.65 15.38 17.06
N ASP A 545 36.79 15.28 17.74
CA ASP A 545 36.87 15.53 19.19
C ASP A 545 36.68 17.03 19.49
N ALA A 546 37.12 17.92 18.60
CA ALA A 546 36.84 19.36 18.70
C ALA A 546 35.34 19.70 18.53
N VAL A 547 34.58 18.91 17.78
CA VAL A 547 33.15 19.16 17.51
C VAL A 547 32.25 18.53 18.58
N LEU A 548 32.47 17.25 18.91
CA LEU A 548 31.62 16.46 19.81
C LEU A 548 32.02 16.61 21.29
N GLY A 549 33.27 16.97 21.58
CA GLY A 549 33.82 16.92 22.93
C GLY A 549 34.06 15.48 23.42
N THR A 550 34.42 15.33 24.71
CA THR A 550 35.01 14.08 25.23
C THR A 550 34.15 13.26 26.19
N ARG A 551 32.95 13.72 26.60
CA ARG A 551 32.23 13.09 27.73
C ARG A 551 30.76 12.73 27.50
N ARG A 552 30.00 13.47 26.69
CA ARG A 552 28.56 13.21 26.49
C ARG A 552 28.16 13.47 25.05
N ILE A 553 27.32 12.59 24.51
CA ILE A 553 26.71 12.79 23.18
C ILE A 553 25.68 13.93 23.29
N GLU A 554 26.07 15.10 22.80
CA GLU A 554 25.19 16.26 22.72
C GLU A 554 24.56 16.34 21.32
N ARG A 555 23.24 16.23 21.23
CA ARG A 555 22.51 16.30 19.94
C ARG A 555 22.86 17.55 19.11
N PRO A 556 23.00 18.77 19.68
CA PRO A 556 23.44 19.93 18.92
C PRO A 556 24.85 19.76 18.30
N ALA A 557 25.76 19.11 19.01
CA ALA A 557 27.12 18.84 18.50
C ALA A 557 27.10 17.83 17.35
N VAL A 558 26.29 16.77 17.48
CA VAL A 558 26.08 15.78 16.41
C VAL A 558 25.44 16.43 15.19
N ALA A 559 24.47 17.33 15.37
CA ALA A 559 23.84 18.07 14.26
C ALA A 559 24.86 18.93 13.49
N ARG A 560 25.76 19.62 14.21
CA ARG A 560 26.86 20.37 13.59
C ARG A 560 27.81 19.46 12.81
N LEU A 561 28.22 18.33 13.40
CA LEU A 561 29.09 17.37 12.73
C LEU A 561 28.43 16.83 11.44
N LEU A 562 27.15 16.46 11.52
CA LEU A 562 26.39 16.00 10.37
C LEU A 562 26.38 17.04 9.25
N SER A 563 26.09 18.32 9.57
CA SER A 563 26.12 19.43 8.61
C SER A 563 27.47 19.56 7.91
N MET A 564 28.58 19.41 8.64
CA MET A 564 29.93 19.45 8.06
C MET A 564 30.19 18.30 7.09
N VAL A 565 29.69 17.11 7.41
CA VAL A 565 29.90 15.89 6.61
C VAL A 565 29.01 15.89 5.36
N VAL A 566 27.71 16.15 5.47
CA VAL A 566 26.78 16.05 4.32
C VAL A 566 27.00 17.12 3.24
N LYS A 567 27.78 18.16 3.54
CA LYS A 567 28.21 19.18 2.55
C LYS A 567 29.35 18.70 1.64
N LYS A 568 30.02 17.59 1.98
CA LYS A 568 31.04 16.98 1.12
C LYS A 568 30.39 16.33 -0.10
N ASP A 569 31.15 16.18 -1.18
CA ASP A 569 30.68 15.52 -2.39
C ASP A 569 30.39 14.04 -2.15
N GLU A 570 29.50 13.47 -2.96
CA GLU A 570 29.07 12.09 -2.73
C GLU A 570 30.17 11.05 -2.95
N ALA A 571 31.13 11.32 -3.85
CA ALA A 571 32.22 10.40 -4.13
C ALA A 571 33.15 10.30 -2.91
N ALA A 572 33.55 11.44 -2.36
CA ALA A 572 34.33 11.52 -1.12
C ALA A 572 33.61 10.87 0.06
N LEU A 573 32.28 10.99 0.14
CA LEU A 573 31.51 10.31 1.20
C LEU A 573 31.50 8.78 1.05
N ARG A 574 31.39 8.25 -0.17
CA ARG A 574 31.47 6.79 -0.41
C ARG A 574 32.86 6.26 -0.10
N GLU A 575 33.90 6.97 -0.55
CA GLU A 575 35.30 6.65 -0.26
C GLU A 575 35.59 6.69 1.24
N ALA A 576 35.17 7.76 1.93
CA ALA A 576 35.30 7.89 3.38
C ALA A 576 34.54 6.79 4.14
N ALA A 577 33.34 6.41 3.71
CA ALA A 577 32.61 5.29 4.31
C ALA A 577 33.35 3.95 4.13
N SER A 578 33.92 3.72 2.95
CA SER A 578 34.74 2.53 2.67
C SER A 578 36.00 2.52 3.53
N ALA A 579 36.77 3.61 3.58
CA ALA A 579 37.98 3.72 4.39
C ALA A 579 37.67 3.58 5.90
N ALA A 580 36.58 4.19 6.37
CA ALA A 580 36.14 4.03 7.76
C ALA A 580 35.77 2.58 8.09
N TYR A 581 35.17 1.84 7.14
CA TYR A 581 34.90 0.41 7.29
C TYR A 581 36.21 -0.37 7.44
N GLU A 582 37.16 -0.15 6.53
CA GLU A 582 38.47 -0.83 6.56
C GLU A 582 39.23 -0.57 7.85
N ARG A 583 39.24 0.69 8.32
CA ARG A 583 39.83 1.08 9.60
C ARG A 583 39.13 0.42 10.78
N ALA A 584 37.80 0.36 10.78
CA ALA A 584 37.01 -0.18 11.89
C ALA A 584 37.16 -1.70 12.04
N PHE A 585 37.21 -2.43 10.93
CA PHE A 585 37.16 -3.90 10.93
C PHE A 585 38.45 -4.58 10.47
N GLY A 586 39.45 -3.82 10.05
CA GLY A 586 40.75 -4.35 9.61
C GLY A 586 40.67 -5.20 8.33
N ARG A 587 39.66 -4.97 7.49
CA ARG A 587 39.40 -5.73 6.26
C ARG A 587 38.72 -4.88 5.20
N SER A 588 38.98 -5.20 3.94
CA SER A 588 38.28 -4.55 2.83
C SER A 588 36.79 -4.86 2.83
N LEU A 589 36.02 -3.86 2.40
CA LEU A 589 34.58 -3.96 2.24
C LEU A 589 34.26 -5.00 1.16
N PRO A 590 33.39 -6.00 1.45
CA PRO A 590 33.03 -6.99 0.45
C PRO A 590 32.26 -6.34 -0.71
N GLU A 591 32.66 -6.65 -1.94
CA GLU A 591 31.88 -6.29 -3.13
C GLU A 591 30.62 -7.18 -3.20
N VAL A 592 29.46 -6.55 -3.40
CA VAL A 592 28.17 -7.26 -3.45
C VAL A 592 27.45 -6.96 -4.77
N ALA A 593 27.34 -8.00 -5.60
CA ALA A 593 26.46 -8.00 -6.77
C ALA A 593 25.08 -8.55 -6.38
N VAL A 594 24.01 -7.88 -6.77
CA VAL A 594 22.63 -8.31 -6.46
C VAL A 594 21.88 -8.56 -7.76
N GLU A 595 21.33 -9.76 -7.92
CA GLU A 595 20.54 -10.20 -9.06
C GLU A 595 19.10 -10.48 -8.63
N ILE A 596 18.12 -9.98 -9.37
CA ILE A 596 16.70 -10.28 -9.11
C ILE A 596 16.39 -11.68 -9.61
N ARG A 597 16.00 -12.58 -8.71
CA ARG A 597 15.61 -13.96 -9.04
C ARG A 597 14.13 -14.06 -9.38
N ARG A 598 13.27 -13.35 -8.64
CA ARG A 598 11.83 -13.36 -8.83
C ARG A 598 11.22 -12.00 -8.50
N GLN A 599 10.27 -11.57 -9.31
CA GLN A 599 9.47 -10.38 -9.09
C GLN A 599 8.00 -10.78 -9.16
N ASN A 600 7.29 -10.71 -8.02
CA ASN A 600 5.86 -10.96 -7.96
C ASN A 600 5.08 -9.64 -8.21
N ALA A 601 3.75 -9.76 -8.30
CA ALA A 601 2.87 -8.62 -8.49
C ALA A 601 3.09 -7.59 -7.36
N ARG A 602 3.19 -6.31 -7.69
CA ARG A 602 3.32 -5.27 -6.66
C ARG A 602 2.00 -5.17 -5.90
N TRP A 603 2.07 -5.21 -4.57
CA TRP A 603 0.89 -4.95 -3.76
C TRP A 603 0.53 -3.48 -3.92
N ARG A 604 -0.65 -3.24 -4.46
CA ARG A 604 -1.28 -1.92 -4.54
C ARG A 604 -2.55 -2.05 -3.71
N HIS A 605 -2.60 -1.37 -2.57
CA HIS A 605 -3.78 -1.38 -1.71
C HIS A 605 -5.00 -0.77 -2.41
#